data_AF-A0A926KIN9-F1
#
_entry.id   AF-A0A926KIN9-F1
#
_cell.length_a   1.000
_cell.length_b   1.000
_cell.length_c   1.000
_cell.angle_alpha   90.00
_cell.angle_beta   90.00
_cell.angle_gamma   90.00
#
_symmetry.space_group_name_H-M   'P 1'
#
loop_
_entity.id
_entity.type
_entity.pdbx_description
1 polymer ?
#
loop_
_entity_poly.entity_id
_entity_poly.type
_entity_poly.pdbx_seq_one_letter_code
_entity_poly.pdbx_strand_id
1 'polypeptide(L)' 'MTLSNWMKQAEIDEGAQPGMTRSDSAELCDLRRRNRLLEQENEVVRRAAAYLSQAHLPGKGSTRS' A
#
# COMPACT_ATOMS: atom_id res chain seq x y z
N MET A 1 20.45 8.07 -21.17
CA MET A 1 19.67 9.33 -20.98
C MET A 1 20.30 10.41 -21.83
N THR A 2 19.50 11.23 -22.50
CA THR A 2 19.96 12.34 -23.33
C THR A 2 19.53 13.67 -22.71
N LEU A 3 20.27 14.75 -23.01
CA LEU A 3 19.98 16.10 -22.54
C LEU A 3 18.55 16.56 -22.92
N SER A 4 18.07 16.17 -24.11
CA SER A 4 16.72 16.45 -24.58
C SER A 4 15.63 15.91 -23.66
N ASN A 5 15.85 14.74 -23.03
CA ASN A 5 14.88 14.18 -22.10
C ASN A 5 14.85 14.96 -20.78
N TRP A 6 15.98 15.54 -20.35
CA TRP A 6 16.03 16.38 -19.16
C TRP A 6 15.35 17.72 -19.38
N MET A 7 15.53 18.33 -20.56
CA MET A 7 14.81 19.56 -20.92
C MET A 7 13.29 19.32 -20.93
N LYS A 8 12.82 18.24 -21.57
CA LYS A 8 11.40 17.87 -21.56
C LYS A 8 10.86 17.65 -20.15
N GLN A 9 11.62 16.97 -19.28
CA GLN A 9 11.20 16.78 -17.89
C GLN A 9 11.14 18.11 -17.14
N ALA A 10 12.07 19.04 -17.38
CA ALA A 10 12.02 20.37 -16.77
C ALA A 10 10.79 21.16 -17.24
N GLU A 11 10.46 21.12 -18.54
CA GLU A 11 9.23 21.75 -19.08
C GLU A 11 7.95 21.15 -18.44
N ILE A 12 7.94 19.84 -18.18
CA ILE A 12 6.85 19.16 -17.47
C ILE A 12 6.81 19.61 -16.00
N ASP A 13 7.95 19.63 -15.33
CA ASP A 13 8.06 20.02 -13.92
C ASP A 13 7.67 21.51 -13.72
N GLU A 14 7.90 22.37 -14.70
CA GLU A 14 7.48 23.79 -14.72
C GLU A 14 6.02 23.98 -15.15
N GLY A 15 5.33 22.92 -15.59
CA GLY A 15 3.94 22.99 -16.06
C GLY A 15 3.77 23.58 -17.46
N ALA A 16 4.87 23.79 -18.19
CA ALA A 16 4.85 24.26 -19.59
C ALA A 16 4.42 23.15 -20.57
N GLN A 17 4.53 21.88 -20.17
CA GLN A 17 4.06 20.72 -20.91
C GLN A 17 3.24 19.78 -20.02
N PRO A 18 2.20 19.13 -20.56
CA PRO A 18 1.46 18.11 -19.82
C PRO A 18 2.35 16.88 -19.58
N GLY A 19 2.39 16.39 -18.34
CA GLY A 19 3.14 15.21 -17.96
C GLY A 19 3.12 14.98 -16.46
N MET A 20 3.70 13.85 -16.03
CA MET A 20 3.88 13.57 -14.60
C MET A 20 5.09 14.36 -14.11
N THR A 21 4.87 15.25 -13.15
CA THR A 21 5.98 15.97 -12.52
C THR A 21 6.76 15.04 -11.61
N ARG A 22 8.00 15.42 -11.30
CA ARG A 22 8.79 14.70 -10.28
C ARG A 22 8.10 14.71 -8.91
N SER A 23 7.37 15.78 -8.57
CA SER A 23 6.61 15.88 -7.32
C SER A 23 5.51 14.82 -7.27
N ASP A 24 4.71 14.72 -8.34
CA ASP A 24 3.63 13.74 -8.42
C ASP A 24 4.16 12.30 -8.31
N SER A 25 5.30 12.02 -8.94
CA SER A 25 5.95 10.72 -8.86
C SER A 25 6.42 10.40 -7.43
N ALA A 26 6.97 11.38 -6.72
CA ALA A 26 7.41 11.23 -5.34
C ALA A 26 6.21 10.97 -4.41
N GLU A 27 5.14 11.75 -4.55
CA GLU A 27 3.90 11.56 -3.80
C GLU A 27 3.28 10.19 -4.06
N LEU A 28 3.25 9.74 -5.32
CA LEU A 28 2.74 8.43 -5.68
C LEU A 28 3.58 7.30 -5.06
N CYS A 29 4.90 7.45 -4.99
CA CYS A 29 5.77 6.50 -4.31
C CYS A 29 5.48 6.43 -2.81
N ASP A 30 5.31 7.57 -2.16
CA ASP A 30 5.00 7.64 -0.73
C ASP A 30 3.61 7.08 -0.43
N LEU A 31 2.61 7.38 -1.25
CA LEU A 31 1.27 6.81 -1.14
C LEU A 31 1.29 5.29 -1.28
N ARG A 32 2.02 4.75 -2.26
CA ARG A 32 2.20 3.30 -2.43
C ARG A 32 2.86 2.66 -1.20
N ARG A 33 3.87 3.32 -0.63
CA ARG A 33 4.54 2.83 0.59
C ARG A 33 3.58 2.80 1.78
N ARG A 34 2.82 3.88 2.00
CA ARG A 34 1.82 3.97 3.08
C ARG A 34 0.71 2.93 2.90
N ASN A 35 0.20 2.76 1.68
CA ASN A 35 -0.84 1.79 1.39
C ASN A 35 -0.38 0.36 1.71
N ARG A 36 0.84 -0.02 1.29
CA ARG A 36 1.43 -1.32 1.62
C ARG A 36 1.61 -1.53 3.13
N LEU A 37 1.92 -0.48 3.89
CA LEU A 37 2.02 -0.57 5.35
C LEU A 37 0.64 -0.82 5.98
N LEU A 38 -0.37 -0.05 5.56
CA LEU A 38 -1.74 -0.19 6.03
C LEU A 38 -2.32 -1.58 5.71
N GLU A 39 -2.00 -2.14 4.55
CA GLU A 39 -2.42 -3.50 4.20
C GLU A 39 -1.82 -4.55 5.15
N GLN A 40 -0.55 -4.41 5.53
CA GLN A 40 0.11 -5.28 6.49
C GLN A 40 -0.50 -5.16 7.89
N GLU A 41 -0.75 -3.93 8.35
CA GLU A 41 -1.41 -3.69 9.65
C GLU A 41 -2.82 -4.30 9.67
N ASN A 42 -3.59 -4.13 8.60
CA ASN A 42 -4.91 -4.75 8.47
C ASN A 42 -4.83 -6.27 8.47
N GLU A 43 -3.82 -6.88 7.85
CA GLU A 43 -3.62 -8.32 7.88
C GLU A 43 -3.32 -8.83 9.29
N VAL A 44 -2.48 -8.12 10.05
CA VAL A 44 -2.19 -8.45 11.46
C VAL A 44 -3.47 -8.39 12.30
N VAL A 45 -4.26 -7.33 12.16
CA VAL A 45 -5.53 -7.18 12.87
C VAL A 45 -6.51 -8.28 12.49
N ARG A 46 -6.64 -8.61 11.20
CA ARG A 46 -7.52 -9.70 10.73
C ARG A 46 -7.10 -11.05 11.31
N ARG A 47 -5.80 -11.35 11.36
CA ARG A 47 -5.28 -12.59 11.98
C ARG A 47 -5.56 -12.64 13.49
N ALA A 48 -5.35 -11.53 14.19
CA ALA A 48 -5.65 -11.44 15.62
C ALA A 48 -7.14 -11.67 15.90
N ALA A 49 -8.03 -11.05 15.11
CA ALA A 49 -9.47 -11.25 15.23
C ALA A 49 -9.89 -12.70 14.95
N ALA A 50 -9.30 -13.34 13.94
CA ALA A 50 -9.56 -14.75 13.63
C ALA A 50 -9.12 -15.68 14.77
N TYR A 51 -7.92 -15.45 15.34
CA TYR A 51 -7.42 -16.21 16.48
C TYR A 51 -8.32 -16.05 17.70
N LEU A 52 -8.71 -14.81 18.02
CA LEU A 52 -9.61 -14.51 19.12
C LEU A 52 -10.96 -15.21 18.94
N SER A 53 -11.52 -15.17 17.73
CA SER A 53 -12.81 -15.79 17.42
C SER A 53 -12.77 -17.32 17.61
N GLN A 54 -11.66 -17.97 17.26
CA GLN A 54 -11.47 -19.41 17.48
C GLN A 54 -11.32 -19.77 18.96
N ALA A 55 -10.62 -18.94 19.75
CA ALA A 55 -10.42 -19.16 21.18
C ALA A 55 -11.73 -19.11 22.00
N HIS A 56 -12.75 -18.40 21.50
CA HIS A 56 -14.05 -18.27 22.17
C HIS A 56 -15.11 -19.28 21.69
N LEU A 57 -14.77 -20.23 20.82
CA LEU A 57 -15.69 -21.30 20.46
C LEU A 57 -15.79 -22.29 21.63
N PRO A 58 -17.00 -22.62 22.13
CA PRO A 58 -17.16 -23.65 23.14
C PRO A 58 -16.55 -24.93 22.58
N GLY A 59 -15.57 -25.50 23.30
CA GLY A 59 -14.86 -26.69 22.87
C GLY A 59 -15.86 -27.71 22.38
N LYS A 60 -15.82 -28.03 21.08
CA LYS A 60 -16.67 -29.08 20.52
C LYS A 60 -16.33 -30.33 21.31
N GLY A 61 -17.24 -30.68 22.23
CA GLY A 61 -17.18 -31.93 22.96
C GLY A 61 -16.96 -33.02 21.95
N SER A 62 -15.85 -33.74 22.11
CA SER A 62 -15.63 -35.01 21.45
C SER A 62 -16.82 -35.90 21.84
N THR A 63 -17.84 -35.96 20.99
CA THR A 63 -18.85 -37.01 21.08
C THR A 63 -18.18 -38.27 20.56
N ARG A 64 -17.41 -38.91 21.45
CA ARG A 64 -16.95 -40.29 21.27
C ARG A 64 -18.08 -41.19 21.73
N SER A 65 -18.92 -41.61 20.77
CA SER A 65 -19.86 -42.72 20.90
C SER A 65 -19.89 -43.49 19.59
#